data_AF-A0A1C6HH59-F1
#
_entry.id   AF-A0A1C6HH59-F1
#
_cell.length_a   1.000
_cell.length_b   1.000
_cell.length_c   1.000
_cell.angle_alpha   90.00
_cell.angle_beta   90.00
_cell.angle_gamma   90.00
#
_symmetry.space_group_name_H-M   'P 1'
#
loop_
_entity.id
_entity.type
_entity.pdbx_description
1 polymer ?
#
loop_
_entity_poly.entity_id
_entity_poly.type
_entity_poly.pdbx_seq_one_letter_code
_entity_poly.pdbx_strand_id
1 'polypeptide(L)'
;MNENELHERYIRLAFQYESAIDALLTKGLVDIEAADAAKERFYDTLNEEKLRTTQKIRDYHETISLYMRMLAYDGMVSLTELARQYSDESPGYVIQSWMRSRNTLEFLRQWENDMNEGFDDRACEELIHQGHTTSLTITPSLWIRKTHAVGIQVKQGKGGGVSAYPEIAAGFQLWIDPKVRLAIVRKHM
;
A
#
# COMPACT_ATOMS: atom_id res chain seq x y z
N MET A 1 0.16 -17.23 -9.07
CA MET A 1 -0.55 -16.69 -10.24
C MET A 1 0.18 -17.21 -11.46
N ASN A 2 -0.51 -17.82 -12.43
CA ASN A 2 0.13 -18.40 -13.62
C ASN A 2 0.50 -17.29 -14.64
N GLU A 3 1.37 -17.61 -15.60
CA GLU A 3 1.85 -16.69 -16.64
C GLU A 3 0.69 -16.07 -17.48
N ASN A 4 -0.40 -16.81 -17.66
CA ASN A 4 -1.59 -16.33 -18.35
C ASN A 4 -2.37 -15.28 -17.53
N GLU A 5 -2.49 -15.46 -16.22
CA GLU A 5 -3.13 -14.50 -15.31
C GLU A 5 -2.32 -13.20 -15.22
N LEU A 6 -0.99 -13.27 -15.35
CA LEU A 6 -0.11 -12.11 -15.44
C LEU A 6 -0.30 -11.36 -16.77
N HIS A 7 -0.33 -12.10 -17.88
CA HIS A 7 -0.59 -11.54 -19.21
C HIS A 7 -1.96 -10.85 -19.27
N GLU A 8 -2.98 -11.46 -18.68
CA GLU A 8 -4.33 -10.91 -18.61
C GLU A 8 -4.37 -9.60 -17.80
N ARG A 9 -3.63 -9.51 -16.70
CA ARG A 9 -3.52 -8.26 -15.91
C ARG A 9 -2.80 -7.15 -16.68
N TYR A 10 -1.78 -7.49 -17.45
CA TYR A 10 -1.08 -6.56 -18.33
C TYR A 10 -2.00 -5.97 -19.40
N ILE A 11 -2.71 -6.86 -20.09
CA ILE A 11 -3.71 -6.46 -21.09
C ILE A 11 -4.74 -5.53 -20.45
N ARG A 12 -5.21 -5.88 -19.25
CA ARG A 12 -6.21 -5.07 -18.55
C ARG A 12 -5.69 -3.68 -18.17
N LEU A 13 -4.45 -3.59 -17.71
CA LEU A 13 -3.81 -2.31 -17.38
C LEU A 13 -3.65 -1.42 -18.61
N ALA A 14 -3.06 -1.96 -19.68
CA ALA A 14 -2.88 -1.22 -20.93
C ALA A 14 -4.23 -0.76 -21.50
N PHE A 15 -5.22 -1.65 -21.49
CA PHE A 15 -6.57 -1.33 -21.94
C PHE A 15 -7.23 -0.22 -21.13
N GLN A 16 -7.10 -0.26 -19.80
CA GLN A 16 -7.66 0.78 -18.92
C GLN A 16 -6.97 2.14 -19.11
N TYR A 17 -5.64 2.14 -19.28
CA TYR A 17 -4.88 3.36 -19.52
C TYR A 17 -5.23 3.99 -20.86
N GLU A 18 -5.22 3.21 -21.94
CA GLU A 18 -5.66 3.63 -23.27
C GLU A 18 -7.08 4.22 -23.25
N SER A 19 -8.01 3.49 -22.62
CA SER A 19 -9.41 3.93 -22.51
C SER A 19 -9.55 5.25 -21.73
N ALA A 20 -8.73 5.45 -20.70
CA ALA A 20 -8.74 6.69 -19.91
C ALA A 20 -8.18 7.87 -20.72
N ILE A 21 -7.05 7.69 -21.42
CA ILE A 21 -6.45 8.73 -22.27
C ILE A 21 -7.39 9.09 -23.43
N ASP A 22 -7.99 8.11 -24.08
CA ASP A 22 -8.96 8.32 -25.17
C ASP A 22 -10.22 9.06 -24.68
N ALA A 23 -10.68 8.77 -23.46
CA ALA A 23 -11.79 9.49 -22.86
C ALA A 23 -11.43 10.96 -22.55
N LEU A 24 -10.19 11.25 -22.15
CA LEU A 24 -9.71 12.60 -21.89
C LEU A 24 -9.55 13.40 -23.21
N LEU A 25 -9.01 12.75 -24.25
CA LEU A 25 -8.95 13.29 -25.61
C LEU A 25 -10.34 13.64 -26.15
N THR A 26 -11.28 12.71 -26.05
CA THR A 26 -12.67 12.89 -26.54
C THR A 26 -13.37 14.04 -25.83
N LYS A 27 -13.05 14.28 -24.55
CA LYS A 27 -13.57 15.41 -23.77
C LYS A 27 -12.83 16.72 -24.04
N GLY A 28 -11.80 16.73 -24.87
CA GLY A 28 -10.95 17.89 -25.16
C GLY A 28 -10.15 18.37 -23.95
N LEU A 29 -9.93 17.50 -22.95
CA LEU A 29 -9.16 17.83 -21.74
C LEU A 29 -7.65 17.68 -21.97
N VAL A 30 -7.27 16.95 -23.02
CA VAL A 30 -5.90 16.72 -23.47
C VAL A 30 -5.91 16.82 -24.99
N ASP A 31 -4.87 17.41 -25.59
CA ASP A 31 -4.68 17.43 -27.04
C ASP A 31 -4.02 16.13 -27.56
N ILE A 32 -4.06 15.93 -28.87
CA ILE A 32 -3.59 14.70 -29.52
C ILE A 32 -2.10 14.45 -29.24
N GLU A 33 -1.27 15.48 -29.33
CA GLU A 33 0.18 15.36 -29.10
C GLU A 33 0.48 14.98 -27.64
N ALA A 34 -0.21 15.60 -26.69
CA ALA A 34 -0.05 15.31 -25.27
C ALA A 34 -0.53 13.90 -24.91
N ALA A 35 -1.59 13.41 -25.54
CA ALA A 35 -2.07 12.05 -25.33
C ALA A 35 -1.14 11.01 -25.94
N ASP A 36 -0.63 11.24 -27.13
CA ASP A 36 0.33 10.34 -27.79
C ASP A 36 1.63 10.26 -26.98
N ALA A 37 2.16 11.39 -26.51
CA ALA A 37 3.32 11.42 -25.64
C ALA A 37 3.08 10.72 -24.28
N ALA A 38 1.86 10.79 -23.75
CA ALA A 38 1.49 10.09 -22.52
C ALA A 38 1.39 8.57 -22.72
N LYS A 39 0.92 8.11 -23.88
CA LYS A 39 0.90 6.69 -24.25
C LYS A 39 2.30 6.14 -24.44
N GLU A 40 3.16 6.87 -25.17
CA GLU A 40 4.55 6.48 -25.42
C GLU A 40 5.32 6.31 -24.11
N ARG A 41 5.29 7.31 -23.22
CA ARG A 41 5.95 7.22 -21.90
C ARG A 41 5.48 6.06 -21.05
N PHE A 42 4.18 5.76 -21.11
CA PHE A 42 3.60 4.63 -20.38
C PHE A 42 4.14 3.28 -20.90
N TYR A 43 4.17 3.08 -22.22
CA TYR A 43 4.70 1.86 -22.80
C TYR A 43 6.22 1.73 -22.65
N ASP A 44 6.97 2.83 -22.75
CA ASP A 44 8.41 2.84 -22.51
C ASP A 44 8.73 2.42 -21.07
N THR A 45 7.99 2.94 -20.08
CA THR A 45 8.13 2.55 -18.68
C THR A 45 7.86 1.06 -18.48
N LEU A 46 6.81 0.53 -19.12
CA LEU A 46 6.50 -0.91 -19.06
C LEU A 46 7.61 -1.79 -19.66
N ASN A 47 8.29 -1.28 -20.70
CA ASN A 47 9.35 -2.00 -21.40
C ASN A 47 10.69 -1.93 -20.66
N GLU A 48 11.04 -0.78 -20.08
CA GLU A 48 12.24 -0.61 -19.24
C GLU A 48 12.19 -1.48 -17.99
N GLU A 49 11.02 -1.58 -17.35
CA GLU A 49 10.84 -2.44 -16.18
C GLU A 49 10.90 -3.94 -16.52
N LYS A 50 10.51 -4.32 -17.75
CA LYS A 50 10.69 -5.69 -18.29
C LYS A 50 12.18 -6.02 -18.53
N LEU A 51 12.97 -5.02 -18.93
CA LEU A 51 14.43 -5.14 -19.12
C LEU A 51 15.18 -5.22 -17.78
N ARG A 52 14.78 -4.43 -16.78
CA ARG A 52 15.39 -4.45 -15.43
C ARG A 52 15.17 -5.77 -14.69
N THR A 53 14.00 -6.36 -14.82
CA THR A 53 13.65 -7.67 -14.23
C THR A 53 14.41 -8.85 -14.86
N THR A 54 14.94 -8.69 -16.06
CA THR A 54 15.80 -9.68 -16.71
C THR A 54 17.21 -9.73 -16.08
N GLN A 55 17.67 -8.65 -15.42
CA GLN A 55 19.04 -8.55 -14.88
C GLN A 55 19.16 -8.70 -13.36
N LYS A 56 18.07 -8.57 -12.59
CA LYS A 56 18.03 -8.92 -11.17
C LYS A 56 16.70 -9.57 -10.86
N ILE A 57 16.74 -10.85 -10.49
CA ILE A 57 15.56 -11.60 -10.07
C ILE A 57 14.99 -10.97 -8.79
N ARG A 58 13.88 -10.24 -8.94
CA ARG A 58 12.75 -10.15 -8.01
C ARG A 58 11.52 -9.70 -8.82
N ASP A 59 10.79 -10.74 -9.23
CA ASP A 59 9.53 -10.82 -9.99
C ASP A 59 8.88 -9.49 -10.47
N TYR A 60 8.77 -9.35 -11.79
CA TYR A 60 8.05 -8.30 -12.53
C TYR A 60 6.62 -8.03 -12.01
N HIS A 61 6.02 -9.01 -11.36
CA HIS A 61 4.78 -8.92 -10.59
C HIS A 61 4.77 -7.83 -9.50
N GLU A 62 5.89 -7.66 -8.78
CA GLU A 62 6.03 -6.73 -7.66
C GLU A 62 6.06 -5.28 -8.18
N THR A 63 6.80 -5.04 -9.26
CA THR A 63 6.91 -3.75 -9.94
C THR A 63 5.55 -3.23 -10.44
N ILE A 64 4.74 -4.06 -11.10
CA ILE A 64 3.42 -3.63 -11.63
C ILE A 64 2.46 -3.29 -10.51
N SER A 65 2.49 -4.11 -9.45
CA SER A 65 1.66 -3.90 -8.27
C SER A 65 2.06 -2.59 -7.59
N LEU A 66 3.35 -2.29 -7.53
CA LEU A 66 3.87 -1.02 -7.01
C LEU A 66 3.50 0.16 -7.89
N TYR A 67 3.60 0.02 -9.21
CA TYR A 67 3.23 1.06 -10.16
C TYR A 67 1.73 1.38 -10.12
N MET A 68 0.86 0.36 -10.07
CA MET A 68 -0.59 0.55 -9.88
C MET A 68 -0.94 1.17 -8.52
N ARG A 69 -0.18 0.86 -7.45
CA ARG A 69 -0.36 1.48 -6.12
C ARG A 69 0.15 2.93 -6.08
N MET A 70 1.25 3.24 -6.78
CA MET A 70 1.81 4.59 -6.89
C MET A 70 0.89 5.53 -7.69
N LEU A 71 0.26 5.03 -8.76
CA LEU A 71 -0.72 5.79 -9.54
C LEU A 71 -2.01 6.09 -8.75
N ALA A 72 -2.28 5.32 -7.69
CA ALA A 72 -3.40 5.54 -6.79
C ALA A 72 -2.95 6.33 -5.55
N TYR A 73 -2.63 7.61 -5.70
CA TYR A 73 -2.55 8.54 -4.55
C TYR A 73 -3.91 8.64 -3.81
N ASP A 74 -5.00 8.25 -4.49
CA ASP A 74 -6.36 8.04 -3.95
C ASP A 74 -6.63 6.59 -3.44
N GLY A 75 -5.63 5.71 -3.44
CA GLY A 75 -5.74 4.27 -3.14
C GLY A 75 -5.56 3.89 -1.66
N MET A 76 -5.39 4.87 -0.77
CA MET A 76 -5.29 4.60 0.67
C MET A 76 -6.62 4.13 1.24
N VAL A 77 -6.58 3.05 2.00
CA VAL A 77 -7.75 2.45 2.64
C VAL A 77 -7.88 3.01 4.05
N SER A 78 -9.09 3.46 4.41
CA SER A 78 -9.38 3.96 5.75
C SER A 78 -9.38 2.81 6.78
N LEU A 79 -8.34 2.76 7.62
CA LEU A 79 -8.29 1.84 8.77
C LEU A 79 -9.39 2.17 9.78
N THR A 80 -9.77 3.44 9.86
CA THR A 80 -10.86 3.89 10.73
C THR A 80 -12.20 3.33 10.28
N GLU A 81 -12.46 3.28 8.98
CA GLU A 81 -13.67 2.67 8.42
C GLU A 81 -13.67 1.15 8.65
N LEU A 82 -12.54 0.48 8.38
CA LEU A 82 -12.39 -0.95 8.64
C LEU A 82 -12.61 -1.28 10.12
N ALA A 83 -12.04 -0.51 11.04
CA ALA A 83 -12.25 -0.74 12.47
C ALA A 83 -13.74 -0.68 12.86
N ARG A 84 -14.52 0.25 12.29
CA ARG A 84 -15.98 0.34 12.53
C ARG A 84 -16.76 -0.84 11.96
N GLN A 85 -16.30 -1.43 10.86
CA GLN A 85 -16.98 -2.55 10.22
C GLN A 85 -16.81 -3.87 10.98
N TYR A 86 -15.66 -4.04 11.66
CA TYR A 86 -15.26 -5.32 12.25
C TYR A 86 -15.21 -5.30 13.79
N SER A 87 -15.45 -4.15 14.44
CA SER A 87 -15.47 -4.02 15.91
C SER A 87 -16.47 -2.97 16.39
N ASP A 88 -17.10 -3.23 17.53
CA ASP A 88 -17.97 -2.27 18.25
C ASP A 88 -17.16 -1.25 19.08
N GLU A 89 -15.85 -1.47 19.24
CA GLU A 89 -14.97 -0.56 19.97
C GLU A 89 -14.64 0.70 19.16
N SER A 90 -14.17 1.75 19.84
CA SER A 90 -13.79 2.98 19.14
C SER A 90 -12.64 2.71 18.14
N PRO A 91 -12.71 3.21 16.89
CA PRO A 91 -11.68 2.95 15.87
C PRO A 91 -10.26 3.31 16.32
N GLY A 92 -10.12 4.41 17.07
CA GLY A 92 -8.83 4.83 17.62
C GLY A 92 -8.25 3.81 18.59
N TYR A 93 -9.08 3.22 19.46
CA TYR A 93 -8.66 2.16 20.37
C TYR A 93 -8.24 0.89 19.61
N VAL A 94 -9.03 0.46 18.64
CA VAL A 94 -8.73 -0.75 17.83
C VAL A 94 -7.40 -0.60 17.10
N ILE A 95 -7.18 0.53 16.42
CA ILE A 95 -5.94 0.82 15.70
C ILE A 95 -4.75 0.91 16.67
N GLN A 96 -4.93 1.52 17.84
CA GLN A 96 -3.89 1.56 18.86
C GLN A 96 -3.56 0.17 19.40
N SER A 97 -4.56 -0.68 19.63
CA SER A 97 -4.39 -2.07 20.04
C SER A 97 -3.64 -2.90 18.99
N TRP A 98 -3.91 -2.67 17.71
CA TRP A 98 -3.14 -3.28 16.62
C TRP A 98 -1.66 -2.86 16.65
N MET A 99 -1.38 -1.57 16.86
CA MET A 99 -0.02 -1.01 16.95
C MET A 99 0.77 -1.48 18.19
N ARG A 100 0.11 -2.04 19.22
CA ARG A 100 0.81 -2.62 20.39
C ARG A 100 1.46 -3.97 20.11
N SER A 101 1.06 -4.66 19.04
CA SER A 101 1.59 -5.97 18.69
C SER A 101 2.98 -5.84 18.06
N ARG A 102 3.98 -6.55 18.63
CA ARG A 102 5.31 -6.63 18.02
C ARG A 102 5.25 -7.06 16.57
N ASN A 103 4.48 -8.11 16.29
CA ASN A 103 4.36 -8.66 14.94
C ASN A 103 3.77 -7.64 13.96
N THR A 104 2.89 -6.76 14.44
CA THR A 104 2.36 -5.65 13.64
C THR A 104 3.47 -4.64 13.31
N LEU A 105 4.25 -4.24 14.30
CA LEU A 105 5.32 -3.25 14.09
C LEU A 105 6.41 -3.79 13.16
N GLU A 106 6.78 -5.07 13.29
CA GLU A 106 7.76 -5.71 12.39
C GLU A 106 7.18 -5.83 10.96
N PHE A 107 5.88 -6.15 10.82
CA PHE A 107 5.21 -6.14 9.52
C PHE A 107 5.22 -4.75 8.87
N LEU A 108 4.94 -3.69 9.64
CA LEU A 108 5.01 -2.31 9.15
C LEU A 108 6.44 -1.92 8.79
N ARG A 109 7.42 -2.25 9.64
CA ARG A 109 8.86 -2.03 9.39
C ARG A 109 9.29 -2.66 8.06
N GLN A 110 8.89 -3.91 7.81
CA GLN A 110 9.22 -4.59 6.56
C GLN A 110 8.64 -3.87 5.34
N TRP A 111 7.35 -3.51 5.40
CA TRP A 111 6.70 -2.78 4.30
C TRP A 111 7.41 -1.44 4.05
N GLU A 112 7.75 -0.68 5.09
CA GLU A 112 8.45 0.60 4.93
C GLU A 112 9.86 0.42 4.35
N ASN A 113 10.62 -0.57 4.83
CA ASN A 113 11.95 -0.87 4.26
C ASN A 113 11.91 -1.24 2.78
N ASP A 114 10.84 -1.91 2.34
CA ASP A 114 10.68 -2.28 0.94
C ASP A 114 10.20 -1.11 0.06
N MET A 115 9.39 -0.19 0.62
CA MET A 115 8.60 0.77 -0.17
C MET A 115 8.94 2.25 0.07
N ASN A 116 9.71 2.57 1.10
CA ASN A 116 9.98 3.94 1.55
C ASN A 116 11.47 4.17 1.74
N GLU A 117 12.14 4.73 0.73
CA GLU A 117 13.56 5.09 0.79
C GLU A 117 13.90 6.10 1.91
N GLY A 118 12.90 6.86 2.38
CA GLY A 118 13.06 7.82 3.47
C GLY A 118 12.86 7.24 4.87
N PHE A 119 12.59 5.94 5.00
CA PHE A 119 12.31 5.30 6.28
C PHE A 119 13.57 5.21 7.17
N ASP A 120 13.43 5.62 8.43
CA ASP A 120 14.49 5.51 9.43
C ASP A 120 14.36 4.18 10.20
N ASP A 121 14.99 3.14 9.66
CA ASP A 121 14.96 1.78 10.20
C ASP A 121 15.60 1.68 11.60
N ARG A 122 16.62 2.49 11.87
CA ARG A 122 17.30 2.53 13.17
C ARG A 122 16.39 3.14 14.23
N ALA A 123 15.75 4.28 13.92
CA ALA A 123 14.77 4.88 14.82
C ALA A 123 13.56 3.96 15.04
N CYS A 124 13.18 3.18 14.03
CA CYS A 124 12.17 2.13 14.17
C CYS A 124 12.59 1.05 15.17
N GLU A 125 13.80 0.49 15.06
CA GLU A 125 14.31 -0.51 15.99
C GLU A 125 14.30 0.00 17.45
N GLU A 126 14.78 1.23 17.67
CA GLU A 126 14.77 1.87 18.98
C GLU A 126 13.34 2.06 19.51
N LEU A 127 12.40 2.48 18.64
CA LEU A 127 11.00 2.67 19.01
C LEU A 127 10.31 1.35 19.37
N ILE A 128 10.52 0.28 18.58
CA ILE A 128 10.03 -1.07 18.87
C ILE A 128 10.60 -1.55 20.21
N HIS A 129 11.89 -1.35 20.46
CA HIS A 129 12.51 -1.72 21.74
C HIS A 129 11.87 -0.95 22.92
N GLN A 130 11.64 0.37 22.78
CA GLN A 130 10.99 1.19 23.80
C GLN A 130 9.55 0.75 24.07
N GLY A 131 8.77 0.43 23.04
CA GLY A 131 7.39 -0.04 23.18
C GLY A 131 7.26 -1.34 23.99
N HIS A 132 8.30 -2.17 24.01
CA HIS A 132 8.31 -3.43 24.78
C HIS A 132 8.92 -3.29 26.18
N THR A 133 9.89 -2.40 26.35
CA THR A 133 10.63 -2.26 27.61
C THR A 133 10.04 -1.19 28.53
N THR A 134 9.08 -0.41 28.05
CA THR A 134 8.45 0.68 28.81
C THR A 134 6.93 0.63 28.69
N SER A 135 6.22 1.50 29.40
CA SER A 135 4.77 1.71 29.25
C SER A 135 4.40 2.59 28.04
N LEU A 136 5.34 2.82 27.11
CA LEU A 136 5.10 3.64 25.92
C LEU A 136 4.08 2.97 25.01
N THR A 137 2.99 3.66 24.71
CA THR A 137 2.07 3.22 23.65
C THR A 137 2.46 3.84 22.31
N ILE A 138 2.79 3.00 21.33
CA ILE A 138 3.10 3.44 19.98
C ILE A 138 1.80 3.74 19.24
N THR A 139 1.59 5.01 18.89
CA THR A 139 0.46 5.46 18.08
C THR A 139 0.89 5.65 16.62
N PRO A 140 -0.05 5.62 15.65
CA PRO A 140 0.26 5.91 14.25
C PRO A 140 1.02 7.23 14.06
N SER A 141 0.61 8.30 14.75
CA SER A 141 1.31 9.59 14.70
C SER A 141 2.73 9.54 15.28
N LEU A 142 2.96 8.75 16.33
CA LEU A 142 4.30 8.58 16.91
C LEU A 142 5.20 7.78 15.96
N TRP A 143 4.69 6.70 15.38
CA TRP A 143 5.37 5.89 14.37
C TRP A 143 5.85 6.77 13.22
N ILE A 144 4.93 7.46 12.54
CA ILE A 144 5.25 8.36 11.41
C ILE A 144 6.30 9.40 11.79
N ARG A 145 6.12 10.10 12.91
CA ARG A 145 7.03 11.18 13.32
C ARG A 145 8.44 10.67 13.64
N LYS A 146 8.57 9.46 14.17
CA LYS A 146 9.86 8.90 14.61
C LYS A 146 10.61 8.23 13.47
N THR A 147 9.90 7.59 12.54
CA THR A 147 10.51 6.71 11.53
C THR A 147 10.38 7.25 10.11
N HIS A 148 9.72 8.40 9.90
CA HIS A 148 9.37 8.93 8.58
C HIS A 148 8.54 7.96 7.73
N ALA A 149 7.74 7.11 8.38
CA ALA A 149 6.85 6.17 7.72
C ALA A 149 5.81 6.88 6.82
N VAL A 150 5.58 6.32 5.64
CA VAL A 150 4.59 6.81 4.66
C VAL A 150 3.46 5.81 4.41
N GLY A 151 3.62 4.58 4.88
CA GLY A 151 2.67 3.48 4.74
C GLY A 151 1.36 3.70 5.48
N ILE A 152 1.39 4.51 6.54
CA ILE A 152 0.24 4.95 7.32
C ILE A 152 0.17 6.48 7.31
N GLN A 153 -1.05 7.01 7.16
CA GLN A 153 -1.33 8.43 7.24
C GLN A 153 -2.35 8.74 8.32
N VAL A 154 -2.16 9.87 9.00
CA VAL A 154 -3.08 10.37 10.02
C VAL A 154 -3.57 11.75 9.61
N LYS A 155 -4.89 11.89 9.43
CA LYS A 155 -5.55 13.16 9.15
C LYS A 155 -6.34 13.60 10.38
N GLN A 156 -6.13 14.84 10.83
CA GLN A 156 -6.86 15.43 11.95
C GLN A 156 -8.10 16.21 11.47
N GLY A 157 -9.08 16.39 12.36
CA GLY A 157 -10.27 17.22 12.11
C GLY A 157 -11.48 16.47 11.52
N LYS A 158 -12.43 17.22 10.95
CA LYS A 158 -13.67 16.66 10.38
C LYS A 158 -13.34 15.80 9.15
N GLY A 159 -13.79 14.55 9.15
CA GLY A 159 -13.36 13.56 8.14
C GLY A 159 -11.91 13.09 8.33
N GLY A 160 -11.32 13.35 9.50
CA GLY A 160 -10.05 12.79 9.92
C GLY A 160 -10.15 11.30 10.24
N GLY A 161 -8.99 10.68 10.44
CA GLY A 161 -8.86 9.25 10.65
C GLY A 161 -7.45 8.78 10.34
N VAL A 162 -7.31 7.47 10.34
CA VAL A 162 -6.08 6.78 9.95
C VAL A 162 -6.37 6.00 8.68
N SER A 163 -5.53 6.19 7.68
CA SER A 163 -5.55 5.46 6.42
C SER A 163 -4.19 4.82 6.18
N ALA A 164 -4.15 3.77 5.38
CA ALA A 164 -2.90 3.10 5.04
C ALA A 164 -2.93 2.54 3.62
N TYR A 165 -1.76 2.18 3.11
CA TYR A 165 -1.67 1.45 1.84
C TYR A 165 -2.44 0.11 1.90
N PRO A 166 -2.96 -0.39 0.76
CA PRO A 166 -3.81 -1.57 0.74
C PRO A 166 -3.21 -2.82 1.41
N GLU A 167 -1.89 -3.04 1.31
CA GLU A 167 -1.21 -4.19 1.93
C GLU A 167 -1.26 -4.08 3.45
N ILE A 168 -1.00 -2.88 3.96
CA ILE A 168 -1.04 -2.57 5.37
C ILE A 168 -2.47 -2.68 5.89
N ALA A 169 -3.45 -2.17 5.13
CA ALA A 169 -4.86 -2.28 5.48
C ALA A 169 -5.37 -3.73 5.45
N ALA A 170 -4.92 -4.54 4.49
CA ALA A 170 -5.18 -5.97 4.48
C ALA A 170 -4.54 -6.65 5.70
N GLY A 171 -3.30 -6.30 6.06
CA GLY A 171 -2.66 -6.76 7.29
C GLY A 171 -3.45 -6.43 8.55
N PHE A 172 -4.00 -5.21 8.64
CA PHE A 172 -4.90 -4.79 9.71
C PHE A 172 -6.20 -5.60 9.72
N GLN A 173 -6.82 -5.82 8.56
CA GLN A 173 -8.04 -6.62 8.42
C GLN A 173 -7.83 -8.09 8.84
N LEU A 174 -6.69 -8.68 8.48
CA LEU A 174 -6.35 -10.05 8.89
C LEU A 174 -6.05 -10.15 10.39
N TRP A 175 -5.60 -9.06 10.99
CA TRP A 175 -5.43 -9.00 12.44
C TRP A 175 -6.77 -8.87 13.17
N ILE A 176 -7.69 -8.03 12.68
CA ILE A 176 -8.99 -7.78 13.33
C ILE A 176 -9.98 -8.93 13.14
N ASP A 177 -9.95 -9.63 12.00
CA ASP A 177 -10.82 -10.76 11.69
C ASP A 177 -10.04 -12.07 11.51
N PRO A 178 -9.93 -12.89 12.56
CA PRO A 178 -9.28 -14.20 12.50
C PRO A 178 -9.91 -15.17 11.50
N LYS A 179 -11.21 -15.04 11.18
CA LYS A 179 -11.88 -15.93 10.21
C LYS A 179 -11.36 -15.66 8.81
N VAL A 180 -11.26 -14.39 8.43
CA VAL A 180 -10.67 -13.98 7.14
C VAL A 180 -9.22 -14.44 7.06
N ARG A 181 -8.45 -14.25 8.14
CA ARG A 181 -7.06 -14.72 8.21
C ARG A 181 -6.93 -16.22 7.99
N LEU A 182 -7.74 -17.04 8.68
CA LEU A 182 -7.71 -18.49 8.53
C LEU A 182 -8.11 -18.94 7.11
N ALA A 183 -9.10 -18.27 6.49
CA ALA A 183 -9.51 -18.55 5.13
C ALA A 183 -8.38 -18.31 4.12
N ILE A 184 -7.61 -17.22 4.27
CA ILE A 184 -6.44 -16.95 3.42
C ILE A 184 -5.36 -18.01 3.63
N VAL A 185 -5.04 -18.37 4.88
CA VAL A 185 -4.03 -19.40 5.17
C VAL A 185 -4.41 -20.73 4.50
N ARG A 186 -5.66 -21.18 4.65
CA ARG A 186 -6.15 -22.42 4.04
C ARG A 186 -6.10 -22.42 2.51
N LYS A 187 -6.17 -21.26 1.86
CA LYS A 187 -6.09 -21.14 0.40
C LYS A 187 -4.66 -21.30 -0.13
N HIS A 188 -3.65 -21.06 0.70
CA HIS A 188 -2.23 -21.06 0.32
C HIS A 188 -1.44 -22.22 0.94
N MET A 189 -2.11 -23.08 1.70
CA MET A 189 -1.60 -24.39 2.14
C MET A 189 -2.00 -25.46 1.14
#